data_AF-A0A315QXE8-F1
#
_entry.id   AF-A0A315QXE8-F1
#
_cell.length_a   1.000
_cell.length_b   1.000
_cell.length_c   1.000
_cell.angle_alpha   90.00
_cell.angle_beta   90.00
_cell.angle_gamma   90.00
#
_symmetry.space_group_name_H-M   'P 1'
#
loop_
_entity.id
_entity.type
_entity.pdbx_description
1 polymer ?
#
loop_
_entity_poly.entity_id
_entity_poly.type
_entity_poly.pdbx_seq_one_letter_code
_entity_poly.pdbx_strand_id
1 'polypeptide(L)'
;GNDRYYSESSPKIIDTSAIIDGRIFEVYKNNFIDGILIVPRFVLEELQNVADSDRELKRKKGRLGLEILKKLQNDLGENIVILDKEVNSQEVDHKLVYLAKELNADLISSDYNLNQLAELQGIKVININRLANALKPVLLPGEKKKVEIIKKGKEQGQGIAYLKDGTMIVVEGGQNHIGEKINVVISSFFQKNSGRMYFANLSSKNI
;
A
#
# COMPACT_ATOMS: atom_id res chain seq x y z
N GLY A 1 12.13 -36.33 10.81
CA GLY A 1 11.12 -36.20 9.74
C GLY A 1 11.30 -34.85 9.09
N ASN A 2 11.50 -34.83 7.79
CA ASN A 2 12.01 -33.69 7.01
C ASN A 2 10.88 -32.77 6.50
N ASP A 3 9.75 -32.70 7.22
CA ASP A 3 8.51 -32.08 6.73
C ASP A 3 8.39 -30.58 7.05
N ARG A 4 9.38 -29.98 7.72
CA ARG A 4 9.36 -28.55 8.08
C ARG A 4 9.57 -27.60 6.89
N TYR A 5 9.86 -28.12 5.70
CA TYR A 5 10.18 -27.32 4.51
C TYR A 5 9.01 -27.21 3.52
N TYR A 6 7.92 -27.98 3.69
CA TYR A 6 6.77 -27.97 2.80
C TYR A 6 5.51 -27.60 3.58
N SER A 7 5.12 -26.32 3.53
CA SER A 7 3.78 -25.89 3.92
C SER A 7 3.08 -25.31 2.69
N GLU A 8 1.87 -25.78 2.40
CA GLU A 8 1.03 -25.11 1.40
C GLU A 8 0.77 -23.67 1.84
N SER A 9 0.98 -22.73 0.91
CA SER A 9 0.71 -21.31 1.15
C SER A 9 -0.78 -21.11 1.38
N SER A 10 -1.14 -20.35 2.42
CA SER A 10 -2.55 -20.00 2.67
C SER A 10 -3.16 -19.31 1.44
N PRO A 11 -4.43 -19.57 1.11
CA PRO A 11 -5.13 -18.79 0.09
C PRO A 11 -5.22 -17.33 0.51
N LYS A 12 -5.39 -16.43 -0.45
CA LYS A 12 -5.41 -14.98 -0.23
C LYS A 12 -6.71 -14.40 -0.75
N ILE A 13 -7.56 -13.87 0.14
CA ILE A 13 -8.77 -13.14 -0.28
C ILE A 13 -8.38 -11.69 -0.56
N ILE A 14 -8.82 -11.14 -1.69
CA ILE A 14 -8.59 -9.73 -2.04
C ILE A 14 -9.90 -8.94 -2.03
N ASP A 15 -9.85 -7.72 -1.47
CA ASP A 15 -10.98 -6.79 -1.44
C ASP A 15 -10.97 -5.78 -2.61
N THR A 16 -12.07 -5.04 -2.74
CA THR A 16 -12.23 -3.98 -3.76
C THR A 16 -11.16 -2.90 -3.64
N SER A 17 -10.76 -2.55 -2.41
CA SER A 17 -9.80 -1.47 -2.16
C SER A 17 -8.40 -1.78 -2.69
N ALA A 18 -7.89 -2.99 -2.47
CA ALA A 18 -6.60 -3.45 -2.97
C ALA A 18 -6.59 -3.63 -4.49
N ILE A 19 -7.71 -4.08 -5.08
CA ILE A 19 -7.83 -4.17 -6.55
C ILE A 19 -7.76 -2.77 -7.18
N ILE A 20 -8.51 -1.80 -6.64
CA ILE A 20 -8.52 -0.41 -7.15
C ILE A 20 -7.18 0.29 -6.95
N ASP A 21 -6.47 0.00 -5.85
CA ASP A 21 -5.11 0.51 -5.61
C ASP A 21 -4.14 0.07 -6.72
N GLY A 22 -4.28 -1.18 -7.16
CA GLY A 22 -3.71 -1.69 -8.39
C GLY A 22 -2.25 -2.13 -8.32
N ARG A 23 -1.51 -1.74 -7.29
CA ARG A 23 -0.13 -2.23 -7.07
C ARG A 23 -0.07 -3.74 -6.82
N ILE A 24 -1.20 -4.35 -6.45
CA ILE A 24 -1.30 -5.79 -6.20
C ILE A 24 -0.86 -6.64 -7.40
N PHE A 25 -1.10 -6.18 -8.63
CA PHE A 25 -0.62 -6.88 -9.83
C PHE A 25 0.90 -7.00 -9.85
N GLU A 26 1.61 -5.90 -9.62
CA GLU A 26 3.08 -5.91 -9.58
C GLU A 26 3.61 -6.69 -8.37
N VAL A 27 2.91 -6.64 -7.22
CA VAL A 27 3.29 -7.42 -6.04
C VAL A 27 3.22 -8.94 -6.34
N TYR A 28 2.16 -9.40 -7.01
CA TYR A 28 2.05 -10.80 -7.45
C TYR A 28 3.10 -11.15 -8.51
N LYS A 29 3.21 -10.33 -9.57
CA LYS A 29 4.13 -10.57 -10.69
C LYS A 29 5.59 -10.70 -10.26
N ASN A 30 5.98 -10.04 -9.18
CA ASN A 30 7.33 -10.11 -8.61
C ASN A 30 7.46 -11.14 -7.47
N ASN A 31 6.52 -12.09 -7.36
CA ASN A 31 6.53 -13.21 -6.41
C ASN A 31 6.59 -12.80 -4.93
N PHE A 32 6.02 -11.65 -4.56
CA PHE A 32 5.91 -11.23 -3.14
C PHE A 32 4.70 -11.84 -2.42
N ILE A 33 3.74 -12.39 -3.18
CA ILE A 33 2.56 -13.08 -2.64
C ILE A 33 2.45 -14.44 -3.29
N ASP A 34 2.19 -15.45 -2.46
CA ASP A 34 2.02 -16.84 -2.80
C ASP A 34 0.60 -17.35 -2.49
N GLY A 35 0.30 -18.57 -2.94
CA GLY A 35 -1.00 -19.20 -2.76
C GLY A 35 -2.04 -18.74 -3.79
N ILE A 36 -3.21 -19.37 -3.73
CA ILE A 36 -4.33 -19.07 -4.63
C ILE A 36 -4.96 -17.74 -4.24
N LEU A 37 -5.13 -16.86 -5.22
CA LEU A 37 -5.86 -15.60 -5.04
C LEU A 37 -7.36 -15.84 -5.19
N ILE A 38 -8.14 -15.45 -4.19
CA ILE A 38 -9.59 -15.59 -4.15
C ILE A 38 -10.24 -14.22 -4.29
N VAL A 39 -11.11 -14.08 -5.29
CA VAL A 39 -11.91 -12.88 -5.54
C VAL A 39 -13.38 -13.25 -5.31
N PRO A 40 -13.97 -12.88 -4.16
CA PRO A 40 -15.38 -13.16 -3.92
C PRO A 40 -16.29 -12.49 -4.96
N ARG A 41 -17.39 -13.14 -5.36
CA ARG A 41 -18.36 -12.60 -6.33
C ARG A 41 -18.83 -11.19 -5.96
N PHE A 42 -19.14 -10.96 -4.68
CA PHE A 42 -19.62 -9.66 -4.20
C PHE A 42 -18.56 -8.54 -4.31
N VAL A 43 -17.25 -8.86 -4.30
CA VAL A 43 -16.18 -7.88 -4.55
C VAL A 43 -16.18 -7.45 -6.01
N LEU A 44 -16.41 -8.39 -6.93
CA LEU A 44 -16.56 -8.09 -8.36
C LEU A 44 -17.78 -7.21 -8.62
N GLU A 45 -18.91 -7.50 -7.97
CA GLU A 45 -20.13 -6.69 -8.05
C GLU A 45 -19.92 -5.27 -7.51
N GLU A 46 -19.26 -5.13 -6.35
CA GLU A 46 -18.90 -3.82 -5.81
C GLU A 46 -18.02 -3.04 -6.79
N LEU A 47 -17.03 -3.70 -7.39
CA LEU A 47 -16.13 -3.08 -8.35
C LEU A 47 -16.85 -2.62 -9.63
N GLN A 48 -17.83 -3.40 -10.12
CA GLN A 48 -18.72 -3.00 -11.22
C GLN A 48 -19.56 -1.78 -10.83
N ASN A 49 -20.19 -1.78 -9.65
CA ASN A 49 -20.94 -0.63 -9.15
C ASN A 49 -20.08 0.64 -9.05
N VAL A 50 -18.81 0.50 -8.64
CA VAL A 50 -17.86 1.62 -8.63
C VAL A 50 -17.52 2.08 -10.06
N ALA A 51 -17.37 1.15 -11.00
CA ALA A 51 -17.10 1.42 -12.42
C ALA A 51 -18.29 2.08 -13.15
N ASP A 52 -19.51 1.93 -12.63
CA ASP A 52 -20.73 2.54 -13.16
C ASP A 52 -21.15 3.82 -12.40
N SER A 53 -20.35 4.25 -11.43
CA SER A 53 -20.65 5.44 -10.64
C SER A 53 -20.78 6.72 -11.48
N ASP A 54 -21.74 7.58 -11.16
CA ASP A 54 -21.88 8.91 -11.77
C ASP A 54 -20.65 9.80 -11.53
N ARG A 55 -19.98 9.59 -10.39
CA ARG A 55 -18.77 10.32 -10.02
C ARG A 55 -17.60 9.87 -10.88
N GLU A 56 -17.13 10.76 -11.75
CA GLU A 56 -16.07 10.47 -12.74
C GLU A 56 -14.83 9.81 -12.12
N LEU A 57 -14.34 10.31 -10.98
CA LEU A 57 -13.16 9.73 -10.33
C LEU A 57 -13.41 8.31 -9.80
N LYS A 58 -14.61 8.03 -9.25
CA LYS A 58 -14.96 6.67 -8.81
C LYS A 58 -15.06 5.74 -10.01
N ARG A 59 -15.75 6.16 -11.07
CA ARG A 59 -15.85 5.43 -12.34
C ARG A 59 -14.50 5.06 -12.95
N LYS A 60 -13.58 6.03 -13.05
CA LYS A 60 -12.21 5.77 -13.54
C LYS A 60 -11.48 4.74 -12.68
N LYS A 61 -11.60 4.84 -11.35
CA LYS A 61 -11.00 3.89 -10.40
C LYS A 61 -11.60 2.48 -10.52
N GLY A 62 -12.92 2.36 -10.64
CA GLY A 62 -13.59 1.07 -10.81
C GLY A 62 -13.17 0.38 -12.12
N ARG A 63 -13.14 1.14 -13.23
CA ARG A 63 -12.64 0.64 -14.53
C ARG A 63 -11.20 0.17 -14.46
N LEU A 64 -10.32 0.95 -13.81
CA LEU A 64 -8.94 0.55 -13.56
C LEU A 64 -8.86 -0.76 -12.77
N GLY A 65 -9.66 -0.91 -11.71
CA GLY A 65 -9.69 -2.15 -10.94
C GLY A 65 -10.14 -3.35 -11.78
N LEU A 66 -11.16 -3.19 -12.63
CA LEU A 66 -11.61 -4.25 -13.55
C LEU A 66 -10.51 -4.64 -14.55
N GLU A 67 -9.77 -3.67 -15.08
CA GLU A 67 -8.61 -3.93 -15.94
C GLU A 67 -7.51 -4.72 -15.22
N ILE A 68 -7.25 -4.38 -13.95
CA ILE A 68 -6.24 -5.05 -13.13
C ILE A 68 -6.67 -6.47 -12.80
N LEU A 69 -7.94 -6.68 -12.46
CA LEU A 69 -8.48 -8.02 -12.24
C LEU A 69 -8.36 -8.88 -13.51
N LYS A 70 -8.64 -8.32 -14.68
CA LYS A 70 -8.45 -9.02 -15.96
C LYS A 70 -6.99 -9.39 -16.23
N LYS A 71 -6.04 -8.50 -15.90
CA LYS A 71 -4.60 -8.81 -15.99
C LYS A 71 -4.21 -9.93 -15.03
N LEU A 72 -4.66 -9.87 -13.78
CA LEU A 72 -4.43 -10.93 -12.79
C LEU A 72 -4.98 -12.28 -13.27
N GLN A 73 -6.18 -12.31 -13.84
CA GLN A 73 -6.77 -13.53 -14.42
C GLN A 73 -5.93 -14.12 -15.56
N ASN A 74 -5.45 -13.28 -16.47
CA ASN A 74 -4.63 -13.73 -17.58
C ASN A 74 -3.26 -14.28 -17.12
N ASP A 75 -2.63 -13.63 -16.15
CA ASP A 75 -1.27 -13.96 -15.71
C ASP A 75 -1.25 -15.11 -14.69
N LEU A 76 -2.23 -15.19 -13.79
CA LEU A 76 -2.29 -16.22 -12.74
C LEU A 76 -2.98 -17.51 -13.19
N GLY A 77 -3.85 -17.46 -14.19
CA GLY A 77 -4.58 -18.63 -14.70
C GLY A 77 -5.34 -19.35 -13.59
N GLU A 78 -4.95 -20.59 -13.30
CA GLU A 78 -5.57 -21.42 -12.26
C GLU A 78 -5.28 -20.93 -10.82
N ASN A 79 -4.29 -20.06 -10.63
CA ASN A 79 -3.93 -19.49 -9.32
C ASN A 79 -4.79 -18.29 -8.90
N ILE A 80 -5.87 -18.00 -9.64
CA ILE A 80 -6.90 -17.04 -9.23
C ILE A 80 -8.29 -17.60 -9.45
N VAL A 81 -9.13 -17.52 -8.41
CA VAL A 81 -10.48 -18.10 -8.41
C VAL A 81 -11.50 -17.02 -8.06
N ILE A 82 -12.55 -16.90 -8.88
CA ILE A 82 -13.74 -16.16 -8.49
C ILE A 82 -14.60 -17.09 -7.64
N LEU A 83 -14.74 -16.77 -6.35
CA LEU A 83 -15.50 -17.57 -5.41
C LEU A 83 -16.94 -17.05 -5.30
N ASP A 84 -17.88 -17.88 -5.73
CA ASP A 84 -19.31 -17.61 -5.61
C ASP A 84 -19.87 -18.39 -4.41
N LYS A 85 -19.80 -17.76 -3.24
CA LYS A 85 -20.27 -18.35 -1.98
C LYS A 85 -21.13 -17.37 -1.23
N GLU A 86 -22.34 -17.82 -0.89
CA GLU A 86 -23.25 -17.05 -0.06
C GLU A 86 -22.74 -16.97 1.37
N VAL A 87 -22.76 -15.75 1.93
CA VAL A 87 -22.44 -15.48 3.33
C VAL A 87 -23.58 -14.69 3.93
N ASN A 88 -24.12 -15.19 5.03
CA ASN A 88 -25.24 -14.57 5.75
C ASN A 88 -24.79 -13.33 6.54
N SER A 89 -24.49 -12.26 5.81
CA SER A 89 -24.18 -10.93 6.31
C SER A 89 -24.60 -9.90 5.27
N GLN A 90 -25.02 -8.72 5.70
CA GLN A 90 -25.25 -7.59 4.79
C GLN A 90 -23.98 -6.75 4.57
N GLU A 91 -23.08 -6.75 5.56
CA GLU A 91 -21.86 -5.95 5.52
C GLU A 91 -20.75 -6.71 4.78
N VAL A 92 -20.19 -6.07 3.74
CA VAL A 92 -19.11 -6.62 2.89
C VAL A 92 -17.90 -7.02 3.73
N ASP A 93 -17.50 -6.16 4.67
CA ASP A 93 -16.37 -6.40 5.57
C ASP A 93 -16.54 -7.68 6.38
N HIS A 94 -17.75 -7.91 6.92
CA HIS A 94 -18.08 -9.12 7.65
C HIS A 94 -18.08 -10.36 6.74
N LYS A 95 -18.52 -10.23 5.49
CA LYS A 95 -18.43 -11.34 4.51
C LYS A 95 -16.98 -11.73 4.25
N LEU A 96 -16.10 -10.75 4.04
CA LEU A 96 -14.67 -10.97 3.81
C LEU A 96 -14.00 -11.65 5.01
N VAL A 97 -14.25 -11.15 6.21
CA VAL A 97 -13.72 -11.72 7.46
C VAL A 97 -14.22 -13.15 7.69
N TYR A 98 -15.52 -13.40 7.44
CA TYR A 98 -16.10 -14.73 7.54
C TYR A 98 -15.44 -15.72 6.56
N LEU A 99 -15.34 -15.35 5.27
CA LEU A 99 -14.69 -16.19 4.25
C LEU A 99 -13.22 -16.45 4.57
N ALA A 100 -12.49 -15.43 5.06
CA ALA A 100 -11.09 -15.58 5.41
C ALA A 100 -10.90 -16.60 6.54
N LYS A 101 -11.76 -16.58 7.55
CA LYS A 101 -11.74 -17.59 8.62
C LYS A 101 -12.07 -18.99 8.11
N GLU A 102 -13.15 -19.10 7.35
CA GLU A 102 -13.65 -20.39 6.89
C GLU A 102 -12.64 -21.10 5.97
N LEU A 103 -11.93 -20.34 5.14
CA LEU A 103 -10.94 -20.85 4.20
C LEU A 103 -9.51 -20.88 4.75
N ASN A 104 -9.33 -20.46 6.01
CA ASN A 104 -8.00 -20.24 6.61
C ASN A 104 -7.09 -19.38 5.70
N ALA A 105 -7.67 -18.32 5.14
CA ALA A 105 -7.05 -17.43 4.16
C ALA A 105 -6.49 -16.16 4.84
N ASP A 106 -5.43 -15.61 4.27
CA ASP A 106 -5.00 -14.25 4.61
C ASP A 106 -5.84 -13.24 3.80
N LEU A 107 -5.99 -12.02 4.32
CA LEU A 107 -6.71 -10.94 3.65
C LEU A 107 -5.75 -9.92 3.02
N ILE A 108 -5.94 -9.60 1.74
CA ILE A 108 -5.25 -8.52 1.03
C ILE A 108 -6.19 -7.32 0.96
N SER A 109 -5.82 -6.23 1.61
CA SER A 109 -6.64 -5.01 1.63
C SER A 109 -5.81 -3.73 1.80
N SER A 110 -6.31 -2.62 1.30
CA SER A 110 -5.77 -1.28 1.56
C SER A 110 -6.61 -0.46 2.56
N ASP A 111 -7.78 -0.98 2.94
CA ASP A 111 -8.72 -0.33 3.86
C ASP A 111 -8.29 -0.47 5.32
N TYR A 112 -8.22 0.63 6.05
CA TYR A 112 -7.72 0.59 7.44
C TYR A 112 -8.69 -0.11 8.39
N ASN A 113 -10.00 0.11 8.26
CA ASN A 113 -11.00 -0.38 9.20
C ASN A 113 -11.19 -1.90 9.05
N LEU A 114 -11.29 -2.38 7.80
CA LEU A 114 -11.35 -3.80 7.50
C LEU A 114 -10.10 -4.53 8.01
N ASN A 115 -8.92 -3.94 7.85
CA ASN A 115 -7.67 -4.51 8.38
C ASN A 115 -7.70 -4.66 9.89
N GLN A 116 -8.14 -3.62 10.63
CA GLN A 116 -8.27 -3.70 12.09
C GLN A 116 -9.28 -4.77 12.51
N LEU A 117 -10.42 -4.85 11.83
CA LEU A 117 -11.44 -5.86 12.10
C LEU A 117 -10.90 -7.28 11.87
N ALA A 118 -10.23 -7.51 10.74
CA ALA A 118 -9.66 -8.81 10.39
C ALA A 118 -8.56 -9.25 11.37
N GLU A 119 -7.65 -8.35 11.73
CA GLU A 119 -6.57 -8.60 12.70
C GLU A 119 -7.14 -8.96 14.09
N LEU A 120 -8.18 -8.25 14.56
CA LEU A 120 -8.87 -8.57 15.82
C LEU A 120 -9.50 -9.97 15.82
N GLN A 121 -9.84 -10.47 14.63
CA GLN A 121 -10.43 -11.78 14.43
C GLN A 121 -9.38 -12.88 14.19
N GLY A 122 -8.09 -12.54 14.29
CA GLY A 122 -6.96 -13.48 14.12
C GLY A 122 -6.59 -13.76 12.67
N ILE A 123 -7.13 -12.99 11.72
CA ILE A 123 -6.82 -13.14 10.29
C ILE A 123 -5.56 -12.34 9.98
N LYS A 124 -4.61 -12.96 9.29
CA LYS A 124 -3.41 -12.27 8.81
C LYS A 124 -3.77 -11.35 7.65
N VAL A 125 -3.27 -10.11 7.72
CA VAL A 125 -3.55 -9.08 6.72
C VAL A 125 -2.29 -8.68 5.95
N ILE A 126 -2.36 -8.76 4.63
CA ILE A 126 -1.39 -8.21 3.69
C ILE A 126 -1.86 -6.83 3.27
N ASN A 127 -1.38 -5.81 3.98
CA ASN A 127 -1.74 -4.42 3.67
C ASN A 127 -0.79 -3.82 2.62
N ILE A 128 -1.33 -3.47 1.45
CA ILE A 128 -0.56 -2.92 0.30
C ILE A 128 0.12 -1.60 0.64
N ASN A 129 -0.51 -0.75 1.45
CA ASN A 129 0.08 0.51 1.91
C ASN A 129 1.25 0.27 2.88
N ARG A 130 1.13 -0.70 3.80
CA ARG A 130 2.22 -1.08 4.71
C ARG A 130 3.40 -1.66 3.92
N LEU A 131 3.13 -2.53 2.94
CA LEU A 131 4.16 -3.11 2.06
C LEU A 131 4.91 -2.01 1.29
N ALA A 132 4.19 -1.12 0.60
CA ALA A 132 4.82 -0.05 -0.17
C ALA A 132 5.68 0.87 0.70
N ASN A 133 5.26 1.15 1.94
CA ASN A 133 6.05 1.93 2.88
C ASN A 133 7.29 1.17 3.38
N ALA A 134 7.21 -0.16 3.56
CA ALA A 134 8.33 -0.99 3.97
C ALA A 134 9.43 -1.09 2.90
N LEU A 135 9.04 -1.00 1.63
CA LEU A 135 9.95 -1.03 0.48
C LEU A 135 10.63 0.31 0.19
N LYS A 136 10.27 1.40 0.89
CA LYS A 136 10.94 2.69 0.72
C LYS A 136 12.39 2.62 1.18
N PRO A 137 13.35 3.10 0.36
CA PRO A 137 14.76 3.13 0.74
C PRO A 137 14.99 3.83 2.09
N VAL A 138 15.91 3.28 2.88
CA VAL A 138 16.39 3.92 4.11
C VAL A 138 17.43 4.97 3.72
N LEU A 139 17.33 6.18 4.27
CA LEU A 139 18.41 7.16 4.22
C LEU A 139 19.17 7.15 5.55
N LEU A 140 20.50 7.14 5.49
CA LEU A 140 21.35 7.18 6.66
C LEU A 140 21.77 8.62 7.02
N PRO A 141 21.97 8.92 8.31
CA PRO A 141 22.63 10.15 8.73
C PRO A 141 23.97 10.34 8.00
N GLY A 142 24.23 11.55 7.52
CA GLY A 142 25.40 11.89 6.70
C GLY A 142 25.17 11.77 5.20
N GLU A 143 24.11 11.12 4.73
CA GLU A 143 23.79 11.06 3.30
C GLU A 143 23.48 12.45 2.74
N LYS A 144 24.06 12.76 1.58
CA LYS A 144 23.77 13.98 0.83
C LYS A 144 22.62 13.74 -0.15
N LYS A 145 21.62 14.63 -0.14
CA LYS A 145 20.54 14.64 -1.14
C LYS A 145 20.41 16.04 -1.74
N LYS A 146 20.05 16.09 -3.01
CA LYS A 146 19.59 17.32 -3.65
C LYS A 146 18.07 17.34 -3.64
N VAL A 147 17.48 18.32 -2.98
CA VAL A 147 16.04 18.41 -2.75
C VAL A 147 15.52 19.79 -3.10
N GLU A 148 14.26 19.87 -3.51
CA GLU A 148 13.57 21.13 -3.74
C GLU A 148 12.72 21.47 -2.52
N ILE A 149 12.89 22.67 -1.95
CA ILE A 149 12.04 23.10 -0.83
C ILE A 149 10.71 23.57 -1.39
N ILE A 150 9.64 22.87 -1.05
CA ILE A 150 8.31 23.10 -1.61
C ILE A 150 7.53 24.10 -0.75
N LYS A 151 7.69 24.06 0.56
CA LYS A 151 6.94 24.91 1.49
C LYS A 151 7.65 25.08 2.84
N LYS A 152 7.16 26.02 3.64
CA LYS A 152 7.58 26.21 5.02
C LYS A 152 7.23 25.00 5.89
N GLY A 153 8.13 24.66 6.81
CA GLY A 153 7.95 23.63 7.83
C GLY A 153 7.11 24.08 9.01
N LYS A 154 6.95 23.17 9.98
CA LYS A 154 6.12 23.44 11.16
C LYS A 154 6.82 24.42 12.11
N GLU A 155 8.12 24.24 12.32
CA GLU A 155 8.91 25.09 13.21
C GLU A 155 9.57 26.22 12.42
N GLN A 156 9.94 27.29 13.15
CA GLN A 156 10.56 28.46 12.55
C GLN A 156 11.90 28.09 11.91
N GLY A 157 12.13 28.53 10.66
CA GLY A 157 13.35 28.23 9.92
C GLY A 157 13.29 26.93 9.11
N GLN A 158 12.35 26.03 9.37
CA GLN A 158 12.25 24.76 8.62
C GLN A 158 11.66 24.96 7.22
N GLY A 159 12.19 24.20 6.27
CA GLY A 159 11.61 23.94 4.95
C GLY A 159 11.16 22.49 4.83
N ILE A 160 10.24 22.21 3.91
CA ILE A 160 9.76 20.85 3.61
C ILE A 160 10.06 20.52 2.16
N ALA A 161 10.74 19.40 1.95
CA ALA A 161 10.91 18.76 0.66
C ALA A 161 10.25 17.38 0.64
N TYR A 162 9.97 16.90 -0.56
CA TYR A 162 9.50 15.53 -0.78
C TYR A 162 10.42 14.84 -1.78
N LEU A 163 10.79 13.59 -1.47
CA LEU A 163 11.39 12.71 -2.45
C LEU A 163 10.35 12.24 -3.47
N LYS A 164 10.80 11.61 -4.55
CA LYS A 164 9.93 11.09 -5.62
C LYS A 164 8.90 10.07 -5.11
N ASP A 165 9.22 9.32 -4.06
CA ASP A 165 8.35 8.32 -3.43
C ASP A 165 7.40 8.93 -2.36
N GLY A 166 7.36 10.26 -2.27
CA GLY A 166 6.56 11.00 -1.30
C GLY A 166 7.14 11.04 0.12
N THR A 167 8.35 10.49 0.34
CA THR A 167 9.04 10.59 1.62
C THR A 167 9.34 12.06 1.95
N MET A 168 8.88 12.51 3.13
CA MET A 168 9.05 13.89 3.57
C MET A 168 10.42 14.11 4.21
N ILE A 169 11.09 15.20 3.82
CA ILE A 169 12.34 15.67 4.41
C ILE A 169 12.10 17.07 4.99
N VAL A 170 12.28 17.21 6.29
CA VAL A 170 12.29 18.48 7.01
C VAL A 170 13.71 19.01 7.00
N VAL A 171 13.91 20.21 6.48
CA VAL A 171 15.23 20.82 6.29
C VAL A 171 15.37 22.02 7.21
N GLU A 172 16.28 21.95 8.18
CA GLU A 172 16.64 23.09 9.02
C GLU A 172 17.29 24.20 8.19
N GLY A 173 16.83 25.43 8.38
CA GLY A 173 17.21 26.59 7.56
C GLY A 173 16.58 26.60 6.15
N GLY A 174 15.78 25.58 5.81
CA GLY A 174 15.17 25.46 4.48
C GLY A 174 14.10 26.51 4.16
N GLN A 175 13.53 27.20 5.17
CA GLN A 175 12.45 28.19 4.95
C GLN A 175 12.85 29.29 3.97
N ASN A 176 14.12 29.70 3.97
CA ASN A 176 14.64 30.78 3.12
C ASN A 176 14.93 30.33 1.68
N HIS A 177 14.78 29.04 1.38
CA HIS A 177 15.12 28.42 0.09
C HIS A 177 13.88 27.84 -0.62
N ILE A 178 12.68 28.32 -0.30
CA ILE A 178 11.44 27.84 -0.93
C ILE A 178 11.48 28.09 -2.45
N GLY A 179 11.21 27.05 -3.24
CA GLY A 179 11.32 27.04 -4.70
C GLY A 179 12.73 26.70 -5.21
N GLU A 180 13.73 26.59 -4.33
CA GLU A 180 15.11 26.30 -4.72
C GLU A 180 15.48 24.82 -4.55
N LYS A 181 16.40 24.35 -5.41
CA LYS A 181 17.02 23.02 -5.30
C LYS A 181 18.35 23.12 -4.56
N ILE A 182 18.37 22.67 -3.32
CA ILE A 182 19.52 22.76 -2.42
C ILE A 182 20.08 21.37 -2.07
N ASN A 183 21.37 21.33 -1.74
CA ASN A 183 22.00 20.13 -1.20
C ASN A 183 21.79 20.11 0.32
N VAL A 184 21.35 18.98 0.85
CA VAL A 184 21.11 18.76 2.28
C VAL A 184 21.83 17.50 2.73
N VAL A 185 22.15 17.44 4.02
CA VAL A 185 22.72 16.27 4.68
C VAL A 185 21.69 15.74 5.66
N ILE A 186 21.31 14.47 5.51
CA ILE A 186 20.39 13.81 6.43
C ILE A 186 21.01 13.79 7.82
N SER A 187 20.28 14.24 8.84
CA SER A 187 20.72 14.30 10.23
C SER A 187 20.10 13.18 11.06
N SER A 188 18.80 12.96 10.91
CA SER A 188 18.05 11.92 11.64
C SER A 188 16.78 11.53 10.89
N PHE A 189 16.05 10.57 11.44
CA PHE A 189 14.73 10.20 10.95
C PHE A 189 13.78 9.89 12.10
N PHE A 190 12.49 10.00 11.82
CA PHE A 190 11.41 9.63 12.71
C PHE A 190 10.48 8.66 11.98
N GLN A 191 10.27 7.49 12.57
CA GLN A 191 9.37 6.46 12.04
C GLN A 191 7.94 6.70 12.55
N LYS A 192 6.97 6.77 11.63
CA LYS A 192 5.52 6.76 11.90
C LYS A 192 4.88 5.54 11.23
N ASN A 193 3.64 5.23 11.62
CA ASN A 193 2.83 4.19 10.97
C ASN A 193 2.58 4.47 9.48
N SER A 194 2.54 5.76 9.09
CA SER A 194 2.36 6.19 7.71
C SER A 194 3.65 6.23 6.88
N GLY A 195 4.81 5.96 7.49
CA GLY A 195 6.11 5.98 6.82
C GLY A 195 7.21 6.69 7.62
N ARG A 196 8.35 6.93 6.98
CA ARG A 196 9.50 7.63 7.57
C ARG A 196 9.49 9.10 7.20
N MET A 197 9.81 9.95 8.18
CA MET A 197 10.13 11.35 7.99
C MET A 197 11.62 11.54 8.26
N TYR A 198 12.32 12.26 7.39
CA TYR A 198 13.74 12.56 7.60
C TYR A 198 13.92 14.01 8.01
N PHE A 199 14.94 14.26 8.81
CA PHE A 199 15.44 15.59 9.13
C PHE A 199 16.79 15.76 8.46
N ALA A 200 17.06 16.97 7.99
CA ALA A 200 18.28 17.29 7.29
C ALA A 200 18.73 18.72 7.59
N ASN A 201 20.03 18.96 7.47
CA ASN A 201 20.62 20.28 7.53
C ASN A 201 21.04 20.71 6.12
N LEU A 202 21.12 22.02 5.88
CA LEU A 202 21.78 22.54 4.69
C LEU A 202 23.20 21.96 4.60
N SER A 203 23.55 21.39 3.45
CA SER A 203 24.94 21.01 3.21
C SER A 203 25.74 22.29 3.15
N SER A 204 26.63 22.51 4.11
CA SER A 204 27.68 23.50 3.97
C SER A 204 28.37 23.26 2.63
N LYS A 205 28.47 24.29 1.78
CA LYS A 205 29.45 24.25 0.70
C LYS A 205 30.79 24.08 1.40
N ASN A 206 31.48 22.96 1.20
CA ASN A 206 32.92 23.00 1.35
C ASN A 206 33.37 24.06 0.34
N ILE A 207 33.78 25.21 0.88
CA ILE A 207 34.47 26.27 0.15
C ILE A 207 35.70 25.65 -0.51
#